data_AF-A0A7V3H4Z8-F1
#
_entry.id   AF-A0A7V3H4Z8-F1
#
_cell.length_a   1.000
_cell.length_b   1.000
_cell.length_c   1.000
_cell.angle_alpha   90.00
_cell.angle_beta   90.00
_cell.angle_gamma   90.00
#
_symmetry.space_group_name_H-M   'P 1'
#
loop_
_entity.id
_entity.type
_entity.pdbx_description
1 polymer ?
#
loop_
_entity_poly.entity_id
_entity_poly.type
_entity_poly.pdbx_seq_one_letter_code
_entity_poly.pdbx_strand_id
1 'polypeptide(L)' 'MGAERAAGLEKAAVNYRPARKERRCGTCVSFRPEGMACALVAGEIHPAMVCDRWVPLKRSHPVRG' A
#
# COMPACT_ATOMS: atom_id res chain seq x y z
N MET A 1 15.80 23.93 7.28
CA MET A 1 15.77 22.81 8.23
C MET A 1 15.01 21.67 7.56
N GLY A 2 15.60 20.48 7.53
CA GLY A 2 15.41 19.45 6.50
C GLY A 2 13.99 18.93 6.37
N ALA A 3 13.46 18.97 5.15
CA ALA A 3 12.32 18.16 4.77
C ALA A 3 12.82 16.72 4.71
N GLU A 4 12.75 16.03 5.85
CA GLU A 4 12.85 14.57 5.92
C GLU A 4 11.62 14.02 5.19
N ARG A 5 11.70 14.05 3.85
CA ARG A 5 10.70 13.49 2.97
C ARG A 5 10.70 12.00 3.29
N ALA A 6 9.61 11.52 3.88
CA ALA A 6 9.33 10.10 3.97
C ALA A 6 9.73 9.45 2.63
N ALA A 7 10.75 8.61 2.64
CA ALA A 7 11.45 8.10 1.46
C ALA A 7 10.62 7.06 0.70
N GLY A 8 9.36 7.38 0.40
CA GLY A 8 8.45 6.58 -0.40
C GLY A 8 8.50 6.99 -1.87
N LEU A 9 8.16 6.06 -2.75
CA LEU A 9 7.94 6.31 -4.16
C LEU A 9 6.78 7.27 -4.36
N GLU A 10 6.88 8.14 -5.35
CA GLU A 10 5.77 9.00 -5.76
C GLU A 10 4.63 8.19 -6.36
N LYS A 11 3.39 8.64 -6.14
CA LYS A 11 2.18 7.99 -6.66
C LYS A 11 2.20 7.78 -8.18
N ALA A 12 2.77 8.72 -8.92
CA ALA A 12 2.93 8.63 -10.37
C ALA A 12 3.89 7.49 -10.77
N ALA A 13 4.98 7.29 -10.04
CA ALA A 13 5.99 6.27 -10.33
C ALA A 13 5.49 4.82 -10.16
N VAL A 14 4.39 4.64 -9.41
CA VAL A 14 3.79 3.32 -9.14
C VAL A 14 2.41 3.13 -9.78
N ASN A 15 2.00 4.05 -10.66
CA ASN A 15 0.68 4.06 -11.31
C ASN A 15 -0.46 3.94 -10.29
N TYR A 16 -0.43 4.76 -9.24
CA TYR A 16 -1.44 4.77 -8.19
C TYR A 16 -2.81 5.20 -8.74
N ARG A 17 -3.82 4.34 -8.61
CA ARG A 17 -5.13 4.48 -9.27
C ARG A 17 -6.27 3.82 -8.49
N PRO A 18 -7.54 4.11 -8.79
CA PRO A 18 -8.67 3.42 -8.19
C PRO A 18 -8.63 1.90 -8.45
N ALA A 19 -8.85 1.10 -7.41
CA ALA A 19 -8.94 -0.35 -7.56
C ALA A 19 -10.27 -0.73 -8.23
N ARG A 20 -10.21 -1.57 -9.28
CA ARG A 20 -11.42 -2.09 -9.96
C ARG A 20 -11.86 -3.48 -9.48
N LYS A 21 -11.03 -4.16 -8.69
CA LYS A 21 -11.20 -5.56 -8.26
C LYS A 21 -10.67 -5.74 -6.83
N GLU A 22 -10.50 -6.98 -6.39
CA GLU A 22 -9.97 -7.35 -5.06
C GLU A 22 -8.55 -6.87 -4.77
N ARG A 23 -7.78 -6.51 -5.80
CA ARG A 23 -6.43 -5.93 -5.68
C ARG A 23 -6.53 -4.46 -5.28
N ARG A 24 -6.50 -4.18 -3.98
CA ARG A 24 -6.59 -2.83 -3.40
C ARG A 24 -5.59 -2.64 -2.26
N CYS A 25 -5.22 -1.41 -1.93
CA CYS A 25 -4.27 -1.09 -0.87
C CYS A 25 -4.71 -1.68 0.47
N GLY A 26 -6.00 -1.67 0.79
CA GLY A 26 -6.52 -2.28 2.02
C GLY A 26 -6.30 -3.79 2.13
N THR A 27 -6.00 -4.48 1.02
CA THR A 27 -5.64 -5.91 0.99
C THR A 27 -4.16 -6.12 0.67
N CYS A 28 -3.34 -5.07 0.74
CA CYS A 28 -1.91 -5.09 0.44
C CYS A 28 -1.09 -5.27 1.73
N VAL A 29 -0.01 -6.06 1.68
CA VAL A 29 0.91 -6.25 2.81
C VAL A 29 1.63 -4.97 3.24
N SER A 30 1.82 -4.04 2.30
CA SER A 30 2.54 -2.78 2.54
C SER A 30 1.66 -1.66 3.11
N PHE A 31 0.35 -1.85 3.16
CA PHE A 31 -0.59 -0.85 3.67
C PHE A 31 -0.59 -0.82 5.20
N ARG A 32 -0.57 0.39 5.76
CA ARG A 32 -0.57 0.66 7.20
C ARG A 32 -1.85 1.42 7.54
N PRO A 33 -2.88 0.75 8.11
CA PRO A 33 -4.20 1.35 8.31
C PRO A 33 -4.20 2.45 9.37
N GLU A 34 -3.33 2.38 10.38
CA GLU A 34 -3.27 3.32 11.51
C GLU A 34 -3.02 4.78 11.06
N GLY A 35 -2.27 4.97 9.97
CA GLY A 35 -1.95 6.29 9.43
C GLY A 35 -2.39 6.50 7.99
N MET A 36 -3.26 5.62 7.45
CA MET A 36 -3.60 5.61 6.01
C MET A 36 -2.34 5.72 5.15
N ALA A 37 -1.33 4.90 5.42
CA ALA A 37 0.00 5.03 4.83
C ALA A 37 0.42 3.74 4.10
N CYS A 38 1.51 3.81 3.32
CA CYS A 38 2.13 2.66 2.69
C CYS A 38 3.64 2.69 2.96
N ALA A 39 4.23 1.51 3.21
CA ALA A 39 5.67 1.40 3.39
C ALA A 39 6.49 1.79 2.14
N LEU A 40 5.87 1.79 0.95
CA LEU A 40 6.55 2.03 -0.33
C LEU A 40 6.14 3.33 -1.02
N VAL A 41 4.97 3.90 -0.71
CA VAL A 41 4.41 5.04 -1.46
C VAL A 41 4.28 6.23 -0.51
N ALA A 42 4.80 7.37 -0.93
CA ALA A 42 4.76 8.58 -0.13
C ALA A 42 3.36 9.22 -0.11
N GLY A 43 3.04 9.86 1.01
CA GLY A 43 1.78 10.55 1.26
C GLY A 43 0.65 9.64 1.68
N GLU A 44 -0.54 10.22 1.84
CA GLU A 44 -1.74 9.51 2.27
C GLU A 44 -2.22 8.49 1.22
N ILE A 45 -2.60 7.31 1.69
CA ILE A 45 -2.99 6.13 0.92
C ILE A 45 -4.41 5.73 1.28
N HIS A 46 -5.25 5.62 0.27
CA HIS A 46 -6.63 5.26 0.41
C HIS A 46 -6.80 3.74 0.21
N PRO A 47 -7.50 3.02 1.10
CA PRO A 47 -7.60 1.56 1.05
C PRO A 47 -8.29 1.03 -0.22
N ALA A 48 -9.11 1.85 -0.89
CA ALA A 48 -9.78 1.53 -2.16
C ALA A 48 -8.95 1.83 -3.43
N MET A 49 -7.71 2.32 -3.29
CA MET A 49 -6.79 2.52 -4.42
C MET A 49 -5.90 1.29 -4.62
N VAL A 50 -5.06 1.29 -5.66
CA VAL A 50 -4.07 0.25 -5.95
C VAL A 50 -2.88 0.87 -6.69
N CYS A 51 -1.70 0.27 -6.55
CA CYS A 51 -0.52 0.59 -7.35
C CYS A 51 0.06 -0.69 -7.97
N ASP A 52 1.00 -0.57 -8.90
CA ASP A 52 1.60 -1.73 -9.56
C ASP A 52 2.51 -2.56 -8.64
N ARG A 53 2.92 -1.99 -7.51
CA ARG A 53 3.65 -2.70 -6.43
C ARG A 53 2.74 -3.40 -5.44
N TRP A 54 1.45 -3.59 -5.75
CA TRP A 54 0.52 -4.30 -4.88
C TRP A 54 0.96 -5.75 -4.65
N VAL A 55 1.05 -6.14 -3.39
CA VAL A 55 1.36 -7.49 -2.94
C VAL A 55 0.26 -7.93 -1.96
N PRO A 56 -0.39 -9.09 -2.16
CA PRO A 56 -1.49 -9.51 -1.31
C PRO A 56 -1.04 -9.69 0.14
N LEU A 57 -1.82 -9.14 1.07
CA LEU A 57 -1.75 -9.51 2.47
C LEU A 57 -2.20 -10.97 2.56
N LYS A 58 -1.25 -11.92 2.52
CA LYS A 58 -1.58 -13.34 2.71
C LYS A 58 -2.31 -13.44 4.05
N ARG A 59 -3.59 -13.84 4.03
CA ARG A 59 -4.19 -14.47 5.20
C ARG A 59 -3.36 -15.73 5.40
N SER A 60 -2.55 -15.77 6.45
CA SER A 60 -1.88 -16.99 6.88
C SER A 60 -2.91 -18.11 6.84
N HIS A 61 -2.70 -19.10 5.97
CA HIS A 61 -3.33 -20.39 6.18
C HIS A 61 -2.89 -20.81 7.59
N PRO A 62 -3.80 -21.28 8.47
CA PRO A 62 -3.37 -21.93 9.69
C PRO A 62 -2.46 -23.08 9.26
N VAL A 63 -1.19 -23.04 9.69
CA VAL A 63 -0.33 -24.21 9.58
C VAL A 63 -1.03 -25.27 10.45
N ARG A 64 -1.60 -26.30 9.81
CA ARG A 64 -1.96 -27.52 10.52
C ARG A 64 -0.64 -28.20 10.84
N GLY A 65 -0.24 -28.14 12.11
CA GLY A 65 0.83 -28.92 12.71
C GLY A 65 0.30 -29.51 14.00
#